data_AF-A0A2N9YBW0-F1
#
_entry.id   AF-A0A2N9YBW0-F1
#
_cell.length_a   1.000
_cell.length_b   1.000
_cell.length_c   1.000
_cell.angle_alpha   90.00
_cell.angle_beta   90.00
_cell.angle_gamma   90.00
#
_symmetry.space_group_name_H-M   'P 1'
#
loop_
_entity.id
_entity.type
_entity.pdbx_description
1 polymer ?
#
loop_
_entity_poly.entity_id
_entity_poly.type
_entity_poly.pdbx_seq_one_letter_code
_entity_poly.pdbx_strand_id
1 'polypeptide(L)'
;MMNIVPLDRRQLRDFGFVLGGGIIGVFGIFLPWLYHSAFSLWVWLLGGGFILIGLGLPDILRPVYFGWERLGLVLGWINTRLILGILFFFVITPLGWLMRVLGKGLSVHLHRIDKPPRLPNHMERPF
;
A
#
# COMPACT_ATOMS: atom_id res chain seq x y z
N MET A 1 -11.75 -14.04 -17.98
CA MET A 1 -13.15 -14.35 -17.59
C MET A 1 -13.38 -13.68 -16.24
N MET A 2 -14.24 -12.66 -16.19
CA MET A 2 -14.53 -11.91 -14.96
C MET A 2 -15.46 -12.77 -14.11
N ASN A 3 -14.92 -13.39 -13.05
CA ASN A 3 -15.74 -14.08 -12.06
C ASN A 3 -16.62 -13.04 -11.39
N ILE A 4 -17.89 -12.97 -11.78
CA ILE A 4 -18.93 -12.33 -11.00
C ILE A 4 -19.12 -13.17 -9.74
N VAL A 5 -18.26 -12.97 -8.75
CA VAL A 5 -18.50 -13.49 -7.40
C VAL A 5 -19.87 -12.96 -7.02
N PRO A 6 -20.90 -13.81 -6.86
CA PRO A 6 -22.20 -13.32 -6.47
C PRO A 6 -22.03 -12.64 -5.13
N LEU A 7 -22.48 -11.38 -5.03
CA LEU A 7 -22.44 -10.64 -3.77
C LEU A 7 -23.04 -11.50 -2.66
N ASP A 8 -22.17 -12.00 -1.79
CA ASP A 8 -22.58 -12.85 -0.68
C ASP A 8 -23.28 -11.94 0.33
N ARG A 9 -24.48 -12.33 0.77
CA ARG A 9 -25.21 -11.62 1.83
C ARG A 9 -24.34 -11.46 3.08
N ARG A 10 -23.39 -12.38 3.30
CA ARG A 10 -22.40 -12.28 4.36
C ARG A 10 -21.45 -11.09 4.20
N GLN A 11 -20.91 -10.83 3.01
CA GLN A 11 -20.03 -9.67 2.76
C GLN A 11 -20.74 -8.35 3.03
N LEU A 12 -22.01 -8.23 2.67
CA LEU A 12 -22.81 -7.02 2.93
C LEU A 12 -23.07 -6.82 4.42
N ARG A 13 -23.31 -7.91 5.17
CA ARG A 13 -23.44 -7.88 6.62
C ARG A 13 -22.15 -7.44 7.29
N ASP A 14 -21.05 -8.07 6.92
CA ASP A 14 -19.72 -7.76 7.45
C ASP A 14 -19.34 -6.31 7.16
N PHE A 15 -19.64 -5.81 5.95
CA PHE A 15 -19.48 -4.40 5.60
C PHE A 15 -20.30 -3.46 6.48
N GLY A 16 -21.58 -3.77 6.73
CA GLY A 16 -22.44 -3.00 7.64
C GLY A 16 -21.90 -2.95 9.07
N PHE A 17 -21.37 -4.08 9.58
CA PHE A 17 -20.73 -4.12 10.91
C PHE A 17 -19.42 -3.35 10.95
N VAL A 18 -18.56 -3.49 9.94
CA VAL A 18 -17.27 -2.79 9.88
C VAL A 18 -17.48 -1.28 9.74
N LEU A 19 -18.36 -0.84 8.84
CA LEU A 19 -18.67 0.58 8.68
C LEU A 19 -19.39 1.16 9.89
N GLY A 20 -20.47 0.53 10.35
CA GLY A 20 -21.25 1.05 11.47
C GLY A 20 -20.46 1.03 12.77
N GLY A 21 -19.72 -0.05 13.02
CA GLY A 21 -18.79 -0.16 14.14
C GLY A 21 -17.63 0.83 14.05
N GLY A 22 -17.07 1.04 12.85
CA GLY A 22 -16.05 2.06 12.61
C GLY A 22 -16.55 3.48 12.86
N ILE A 23 -17.77 3.81 12.42
CA ILE A 23 -18.40 5.11 12.65
C ILE A 23 -18.59 5.35 14.15
N ILE A 24 -19.16 4.39 14.88
CA ILE A 24 -19.36 4.51 16.33
C ILE A 24 -18.02 4.56 17.06
N GLY A 25 -17.08 3.67 16.73
CA GLY A 25 -15.79 3.58 17.39
C GLY A 25 -14.94 4.84 17.18
N VAL A 26 -14.84 5.33 15.94
CA VAL A 26 -14.01 6.49 15.60
C VAL A 26 -14.69 7.79 15.96
N PHE A 27 -15.91 8.04 15.45
CA PHE A 27 -16.59 9.33 15.62
C PHE A 27 -17.45 9.40 16.87
N GLY A 28 -17.92 8.26 17.38
CA GLY A 28 -18.76 8.19 18.56
C GLY A 28 -17.98 8.06 19.85
N ILE A 29 -16.79 7.43 19.83
CA ILE A 29 -16.00 7.16 21.04
C ILE A 29 -14.63 7.84 20.95
N PHE A 30 -13.81 7.49 19.96
CA PHE A 30 -12.41 7.91 19.89
C PHE A 30 -12.23 9.43 19.73
N LEU A 31 -12.96 10.06 18.81
CA LEU A 31 -12.90 11.52 18.61
C LEU A 31 -13.44 12.30 19.83
N PRO A 32 -14.65 12.01 20.36
CA PRO A 32 -15.16 12.70 21.54
C PRO A 32 -14.26 12.53 22.75
N TRP A 33 -13.64 11.35 22.92
CA TRP A 33 -12.66 11.09 23.98
C TRP A 33 -11.38 11.93 23.79
N LEU A 34 -10.84 12.02 22.58
CA LEU A 34 -9.63 12.79 22.29
C LEU A 34 -9.85 14.31 22.44
N TYR A 35 -10.99 14.81 21.98
CA TYR A 35 -11.31 16.24 21.96
C TYR A 35 -12.16 16.71 23.16
N HIS A 36 -12.42 15.84 24.14
CA HIS A 36 -13.34 16.11 25.27
C HIS A 36 -14.68 16.72 24.82
N SER A 37 -15.16 16.29 23.66
CA SER A 37 -16.36 16.84 23.03
C SER A 37 -17.60 16.04 23.41
N ALA A 38 -18.78 16.63 23.21
CA ALA A 38 -20.04 15.95 23.49
C ALA A 38 -20.23 14.74 22.57
N PHE A 39 -20.68 13.63 23.15
CA PHE A 39 -21.09 12.44 22.40
C PHE A 39 -22.23 12.80 21.45
N SER A 40 -21.98 12.74 20.15
CA SER A 40 -22.95 13.17 19.15
C SER A 40 -23.97 12.07 18.89
N LEU A 41 -25.23 12.29 19.31
CA LEU A 41 -26.33 11.33 19.15
C LEU A 41 -26.54 10.89 17.69
N TRP A 42 -26.31 11.78 16.73
CA TRP A 42 -26.43 11.45 15.30
C TRP A 42 -25.44 10.37 14.86
N VAL A 43 -24.25 10.29 15.46
CA VAL A 43 -23.23 9.26 15.13
C VAL A 43 -23.70 7.88 15.58
N TRP A 44 -24.30 7.81 16.76
CA TRP A 44 -24.90 6.57 17.29
C TRP A 44 -26.09 6.12 16.44
N LEU A 45 -26.95 7.05 16.03
CA LEU A 45 -28.08 6.75 15.13
C LEU A 45 -27.60 6.30 13.74
N LEU A 46 -26.58 6.95 13.19
CA LEU A 46 -26.04 6.62 11.87
C LEU A 46 -25.36 5.24 11.91
N GLY A 47 -24.43 5.03 12.84
CA GLY A 47 -23.70 3.76 12.96
C GLY A 47 -24.60 2.60 13.39
N GLY A 48 -25.52 2.83 14.33
CA GLY A 48 -26.53 1.86 14.74
C GLY A 48 -27.48 1.52 13.59
N GLY A 49 -27.90 2.52 12.82
CA GLY A 49 -28.70 2.35 11.61
C GLY A 49 -27.99 1.48 10.57
N PHE A 50 -26.72 1.72 10.29
CA PHE A 50 -25.92 0.90 9.37
C PHE A 50 -25.81 -0.57 9.85
N ILE A 51 -25.62 -0.79 11.16
CA ILE A 51 -25.58 -2.14 11.74
C ILE A 51 -26.94 -2.85 11.61
N LEU A 52 -28.04 -2.15 11.92
CA LEU A 52 -29.40 -2.69 11.85
C LEU A 52 -29.82 -3.00 10.40
N ILE A 53 -29.48 -2.12 9.46
CA ILE A 53 -29.71 -2.36 8.01
C ILE A 53 -28.86 -3.53 7.53
N GLY A 54 -27.61 -3.63 7.99
CA GLY A 54 -26.74 -4.77 7.74
C GLY A 54 -27.36 -6.08 8.18
N LEU A 55 -28.00 -6.12 9.36
CA LEU A 55 -28.61 -7.32 9.91
C LEU A 55 -29.95 -7.70 9.25
N GLY A 56 -30.81 -6.72 8.96
CA GLY A 56 -32.18 -6.95 8.48
C GLY A 56 -32.32 -6.98 6.96
N LEU A 57 -31.76 -5.99 6.26
CA LEU A 57 -31.91 -5.82 4.81
C LEU A 57 -30.56 -5.49 4.16
N PRO A 58 -29.63 -6.47 4.11
CA PRO A 58 -28.32 -6.26 3.51
C PRO A 58 -28.40 -5.85 2.04
N ASP A 59 -29.48 -6.22 1.33
CA ASP A 59 -29.64 -5.90 -0.09
C ASP A 59 -29.70 -4.39 -0.38
N ILE A 60 -30.10 -3.55 0.59
CA ILE A 60 -30.08 -2.08 0.47
C ILE A 60 -28.65 -1.53 0.51
N LEU A 61 -27.71 -2.25 1.16
CA LEU A 61 -26.30 -1.86 1.23
C LEU A 61 -25.53 -2.20 -0.05
N ARG A 62 -26.10 -2.97 -1.00
CA ARG A 62 -25.45 -3.34 -2.27
C ARG A 62 -24.86 -2.15 -3.05
N PRO A 63 -25.62 -1.11 -3.39
CA PRO A 63 -25.09 0.02 -4.17
C PRO A 63 -23.99 0.77 -3.41
N VAL A 64 -24.16 0.94 -2.08
CA VAL A 64 -23.16 1.60 -1.21
C VAL A 64 -21.87 0.78 -1.15
N TYR A 65 -22.00 -0.54 -0.98
CA TYR A 65 -20.88 -1.48 -0.98
C TYR A 65 -20.10 -1.42 -2.30
N PHE A 66 -20.78 -1.45 -3.44
CA PHE A 66 -20.10 -1.33 -4.73
C PHE A 66 -19.40 0.01 -4.94
N GLY A 67 -20.02 1.11 -4.50
CA GLY A 67 -19.38 2.43 -4.52
C GLY A 67 -18.13 2.45 -3.65
N TRP A 68 -18.23 1.90 -2.44
CA TRP A 68 -17.13 1.81 -1.49
C TRP A 68 -15.98 0.93 -1.98
N GLU A 69 -16.27 -0.25 -2.51
CA GLU A 69 -15.26 -1.14 -3.11
C GLU A 69 -14.52 -0.46 -4.26
N ARG A 70 -15.23 0.28 -5.14
CA ARG A 70 -14.58 1.05 -6.21
C ARG A 70 -13.63 2.10 -5.65
N LEU A 71 -14.04 2.82 -4.60
CA LEU A 71 -13.15 3.75 -3.91
C LEU A 71 -11.95 3.03 -3.29
N GLY A 72 -12.17 1.87 -2.68
CA GLY A 72 -11.11 1.02 -2.13
C GLY A 72 -10.11 0.58 -3.19
N LEU A 73 -10.56 0.22 -4.39
CA LEU A 73 -9.69 -0.12 -5.51
C LEU A 73 -8.85 1.08 -5.98
N VAL A 74 -9.47 2.26 -6.08
CA VAL A 74 -8.75 3.49 -6.43
C VAL A 74 -7.71 3.84 -5.35
N LEU A 75 -8.09 3.78 -4.07
CA LEU A 75 -7.18 3.99 -2.96
C LEU A 75 -6.05 2.97 -2.95
N GLY A 76 -6.34 1.69 -3.19
CA GLY A 76 -5.34 0.63 -3.27
C GLY A 76 -4.33 0.90 -4.37
N TRP A 77 -4.80 1.32 -5.54
CA TRP A 77 -3.94 1.71 -6.65
C TRP A 77 -3.07 2.92 -6.34
N ILE A 78 -3.62 3.94 -5.66
CA ILE A 78 -2.85 5.10 -5.19
C ILE A 78 -1.80 4.64 -4.17
N ASN A 79 -2.20 3.83 -3.19
CA ASN A 79 -1.35 3.34 -2.11
C ASN A 79 -0.16 2.54 -2.65
N THR A 80 -0.38 1.61 -3.58
CA THR A 80 0.71 0.84 -4.19
C THR A 80 1.70 1.76 -4.89
N ARG A 81 1.23 2.75 -5.65
CA ARG A 81 2.10 3.72 -6.33
C ARG A 81 2.84 4.63 -5.37
N LEU A 82 2.17 5.05 -4.30
CA LEU A 82 2.75 5.89 -3.27
C LEU A 82 3.86 5.13 -2.52
N ILE A 83 3.59 3.89 -2.08
CA ILE A 83 4.57 3.03 -1.42
C ILE A 83 5.78 2.81 -2.34
N LEU A 84 5.55 2.46 -3.61
CA LEU A 84 6.63 2.22 -4.57
C LEU A 84 7.43 3.49 -4.86
N GLY A 85 6.75 4.63 -5.00
CA GLY A 85 7.39 5.93 -5.20
C GLY A 85 8.25 6.33 -4.01
N ILE A 86 7.74 6.16 -2.79
CA ILE A 86 8.49 6.42 -1.54
C ILE A 86 9.70 5.48 -1.46
N LEU A 87 9.50 4.18 -1.67
CA LEU A 87 10.60 3.20 -1.63
C LEU A 87 11.68 3.54 -2.67
N PHE A 88 11.29 3.89 -3.89
CA PHE A 88 12.23 4.25 -4.93
C PHE A 88 13.00 5.52 -4.57
N PHE A 89 12.32 6.56 -4.09
CA PHE A 89 12.94 7.86 -3.83
C PHE A 89 13.76 7.89 -2.53
N PHE A 90 13.29 7.24 -1.46
CA PHE A 90 13.94 7.29 -0.15
C PHE A 90 14.86 6.11 0.15
N VAL A 91 14.72 4.98 -0.54
CA VAL A 91 15.57 3.80 -0.31
C VAL A 91 16.47 3.57 -1.52
N ILE A 92 15.90 3.34 -2.71
CA ILE A 92 16.67 2.90 -3.88
C ILE A 92 17.56 4.03 -4.42
N THR A 93 17.01 5.23 -4.58
CA THR A 93 17.72 6.41 -5.13
C THR A 93 18.95 6.81 -4.29
N PRO A 94 18.85 7.00 -2.95
CA PRO A 94 20.02 7.35 -2.16
C PRO A 94 21.04 6.21 -2.12
N LEU A 95 20.61 4.94 -2.17
CA LEU A 95 21.53 3.80 -2.22
C LEU A 95 22.33 3.79 -3.53
N GLY A 96 21.67 4.04 -4.67
CA GLY A 96 22.33 4.17 -5.96
C GLY A 96 23.27 5.38 -6.03
N TRP A 97 22.87 6.51 -5.44
CA TRP A 97 23.73 7.68 -5.32
C TRP A 97 24.95 7.41 -4.46
N LEU A 98 24.78 6.75 -3.31
CA LEU A 98 25.87 6.33 -2.42
C LEU A 98 26.84 5.39 -3.12
N MET A 99 26.34 4.39 -3.85
CA MET A 99 27.18 3.50 -4.68
C MET A 99 27.95 4.27 -5.76
N ARG A 100 27.37 5.32 -6.34
CA ARG A 100 28.05 6.16 -7.34
C ARG A 100 29.16 7.01 -6.72
N VAL A 101 28.98 7.49 -5.49
CA VAL A 101 30.02 8.24 -4.77
C VAL A 101 31.14 7.30 -4.28
N LEU A 102 30.79 6.19 -3.63
CA LEU A 102 31.76 5.21 -3.11
C LEU A 102 32.49 4.45 -4.23
N GLY A 103 31.79 4.08 -5.29
CA GLY A 103 32.36 3.37 -6.43
C GLY A 103 33.38 4.21 -7.20
N LYS A 104 33.18 5.53 -7.32
CA LYS A 104 34.20 6.44 -7.88
C LYS A 104 35.45 6.52 -7.00
N GLY A 105 35.30 6.47 -5.67
CA GLY A 105 36.43 6.43 -4.75
C GLY A 105 37.25 5.13 -4.84
N LEU A 106 36.58 3.98 -5.04
CA LEU A 106 37.21 2.67 -5.09
C LEU A 106 37.82 2.33 -6.47
N SER A 107 37.17 2.73 -7.57
CA SER A 107 37.60 2.38 -8.94
C SER A 107 38.90 3.08 -9.37
N VAL A 108 39.18 4.27 -8.82
CA VAL A 108 40.42 5.02 -9.12
C VAL A 108 41.66 4.29 -8.60
N HIS A 109 41.54 3.43 -7.57
CA HIS A 109 42.69 2.73 -7.00
C HIS A 109 42.97 1.36 -7.64
N LEU A 110 41.94 0.70 -8.20
CA LEU A 110 42.06 -0.67 -8.75
C LEU A 110 42.35 -0.72 -10.25
N HIS A 111 42.28 0.41 -10.96
CA HIS A 111 42.68 0.50 -12.38
C HIS A 111 44.22 0.51 -12.59
N ARG A 112 44.99 0.53 -11.49
CA ARG A 112 46.45 0.45 -11.52
C ARG A 112 46.97 -0.95 -11.22
N ILE A 113 46.19 -1.99 -11.54
CA ILE A 113 46.80 -3.29 -11.78
C ILE A 113 47.33 -3.24 -13.20
N ASP A 114 48.61 -2.90 -13.30
CA ASP A 114 49.39 -2.88 -14.53
C ASP A 114 49.06 -4.14 -15.34
N LYS A 115 48.51 -3.96 -16.54
CA LYS A 115 48.42 -5.06 -17.50
C LYS A 115 49.87 -5.52 -17.71
N PRO A 116 50.23 -6.78 -17.39
CA PRO A 116 51.59 -7.23 -17.61
C PRO A 116 51.94 -7.02 -19.08
N PRO A 117 53.14 -6.52 -19.40
CA PRO A 117 53.55 -6.30 -20.78
C PRO A 117 53.32 -7.58 -21.58
N ARG A 118 52.60 -7.48 -22.70
CA ARG A 118 52.34 -8.62 -23.58
C ARG A 118 53.69 -9.14 -24.08
N LEU A 119 54.14 -10.25 -23.52
CA LEU A 119 55.37 -10.91 -23.95
C LEU A 119 55.15 -11.43 -25.38
N PRO A 120 56.05 -11.12 -26.34
CA PRO A 120 55.96 -11.60 -27.73
C PRO A 120 56.05 -13.12 -27.91
N ASN A 121 56.23 -13.88 -26.83
CA ASN A 121 56.63 -15.29 -26.84
C ASN A 121 55.44 -16.27 -26.74
N HIS A 122 54.26 -15.88 -27.24
CA HIS A 122 53.08 -16.75 -27.29
C HIS A 122 52.74 -17.27 -28.70
N MET A 123 53.64 -17.05 -29.67
CA MET A 123 53.54 -17.60 -31.03
C MET A 123 54.50 -18.77 -31.30
N GLU A 124 55.32 -19.20 -30.33
CA GLU A 124 56.41 -20.17 -30.58
C GLU A 124 56.03 -21.66 -30.41
N ARG A 125 54.77 -21.98 -30.17
CA ARG A 125 54.33 -23.39 -30.02
C ARG A 125 53.22 -23.72 -31.02
N PRO A 126 53.58 -24.10 -32.25
CA PRO A 126 52.65 -24.78 -33.12
C PRO A 126 52.46 -26.20 -32.58
N PHE A 127 51.21 -26.59 -32.39
CA PHE A 127 50.86 -28.00 -32.53
C PHE A 127 51.26 -28.49 -33.93
#